data_AF-A0A645DTK3-F1
#
_entry.id   AF-A0A645DTK3-F1
#
_cell.length_a   1.000
_cell.length_b   1.000
_cell.length_c   1.000
_cell.angle_alpha   90.00
_cell.angle_beta   90.00
_cell.angle_gamma   90.00
#
_symmetry.space_group_name_H-M   'P 1'
#
loop_
_entity.id
_entity.type
_entity.pdbx_description
1 polymer ?
#
loop_
_entity_poly.entity_id
_entity_poly.type
_entity_poly.pdbx_seq_one_letter_code
_entity_poly.pdbx_strand_id
1 'polypeptide(L)'
;MCSEKTIYNYIDGNKFDAINLDLPRKVRRRLPRQSKQNFKVDPKCREGREYSDFNAFMAAHPDTPIVEIDSVDGRVGGKVMLTVHFLDAQLMLIFLRDANTAKSVSDIFNALYHNLGRELYIELFPVILTDNGSEFTDPAALELGGGEDSPCRVFYCDPASPNQKGSIENNHEQIRKVLPKGTSFDDLDQADMQLLSNNINSLLRRKLNGRSSYEVFSFLHGEDTLRLLGVSPVSPEDVLLTPALLRNRQR
;
A
#
# COMPACT_ATOMS: atom_id res chain seq x y z
N MET A 1 -29.47 -3.09 -15.10
CA MET A 1 -28.15 -2.45 -14.96
C MET A 1 -28.33 -0.94 -15.12
N CYS A 2 -28.10 -0.16 -14.06
CA CYS A 2 -28.02 1.30 -14.17
C CYS A 2 -26.62 1.68 -14.67
N SER A 3 -26.54 2.58 -15.65
CA SER A 3 -25.26 3.12 -16.09
C SER A 3 -24.73 4.12 -15.06
N GLU A 4 -23.41 4.33 -15.01
CA GLU A 4 -22.77 5.37 -14.18
C GLU A 4 -23.45 6.74 -14.39
N LYS A 5 -23.73 7.08 -15.66
CA LYS A 5 -24.45 8.30 -16.03
C LYS A 5 -25.85 8.39 -15.42
N THR A 6 -26.56 7.26 -15.33
CA THR A 6 -27.88 7.20 -14.70
C THR A 6 -27.80 7.50 -13.21
N ILE A 7 -26.77 6.97 -12.52
CA ILE A 7 -26.54 7.22 -11.09
C ILE A 7 -26.26 8.71 -10.84
N TYR A 8 -25.35 9.31 -11.61
CA TYR A 8 -25.04 10.75 -11.48
C TYR A 8 -26.27 11.64 -11.75
N ASN A 9 -27.06 11.32 -12.78
CA ASN A 9 -28.29 12.05 -13.08
C ASN A 9 -29.31 11.97 -11.92
N TYR A 10 -29.39 10.83 -11.23
CA TYR A 10 -30.27 10.66 -10.08
C TYR A 10 -29.78 11.45 -8.86
N ILE A 11 -28.48 11.49 -8.61
CA ILE A 11 -27.90 12.33 -7.54
C ILE A 11 -28.12 13.82 -7.86
N ASP A 12 -27.87 14.26 -9.09
CA ASP A 12 -28.10 15.64 -9.52
C ASP A 12 -29.58 16.04 -9.46
N GLY A 13 -30.48 15.07 -9.68
CA GLY A 13 -31.92 15.23 -9.54
C GLY A 13 -32.47 15.04 -8.12
N ASN A 14 -31.60 14.91 -7.10
CA ASN A 14 -31.96 14.62 -5.70
C ASN A 14 -32.94 13.44 -5.56
N LYS A 15 -32.75 12.39 -6.38
CA LYS A 15 -33.54 11.15 -6.33
C LYS A 15 -33.00 10.13 -5.34
N PHE A 16 -31.81 10.38 -4.79
CA PHE A 16 -31.21 9.65 -3.68
C PHE A 16 -31.02 10.58 -2.49
N ASP A 17 -30.88 9.99 -1.30
CA ASP A 17 -30.48 10.72 -0.10
C ASP A 17 -29.06 11.30 -0.22
N ALA A 18 -28.20 10.62 -1.00
CA ALA A 18 -26.86 11.10 -1.32
C ALA A 18 -26.91 12.31 -2.25
N ILE A 19 -26.20 13.37 -1.87
CA ILE A 19 -26.09 14.63 -2.62
C ILE A 19 -24.69 14.81 -3.21
N ASN A 20 -24.55 15.84 -4.04
CA ASN A 20 -23.27 16.17 -4.68
C ASN A 20 -22.12 16.45 -3.70
N LEU A 21 -22.42 16.93 -2.50
CA LEU A 21 -21.42 17.15 -1.44
C LEU A 21 -20.89 15.84 -0.85
N ASP A 22 -21.67 14.75 -0.94
CA ASP A 22 -21.25 13.43 -0.45
C ASP A 22 -20.31 12.72 -1.44
N LEU A 23 -20.20 13.23 -2.68
CA LEU A 23 -19.35 12.66 -3.73
C LEU A 23 -17.90 13.13 -3.58
N PRO A 24 -16.97 12.28 -3.08
CA PRO A 24 -15.63 12.74 -2.65
C PRO A 24 -14.77 13.29 -3.79
N ARG A 25 -15.05 12.87 -5.03
CA ARG A 25 -14.33 13.30 -6.23
C ARG A 25 -15.00 14.47 -6.95
N LYS A 26 -16.28 14.75 -6.71
CA LYS A 26 -17.01 15.83 -7.40
C LYS A 26 -16.66 17.20 -6.80
N VAL A 27 -16.45 17.27 -5.49
CA VAL A 27 -16.16 18.51 -4.77
C VAL A 27 -14.75 18.45 -4.18
N ARG A 28 -13.72 18.61 -5.04
CA ARG A 28 -12.30 18.60 -4.60
C ARG A 28 -11.63 19.94 -4.86
N ARG A 29 -11.04 20.54 -3.82
CA ARG A 29 -10.10 21.67 -3.96
C ARG A 29 -8.70 21.14 -4.23
N ARG A 30 -8.06 21.61 -5.29
CA ARG A 30 -6.66 21.26 -5.59
C ARG A 30 -5.76 21.98 -4.58
N LEU A 31 -5.08 21.23 -3.72
CA LEU A 31 -4.11 21.78 -2.80
C LEU A 31 -2.79 22.07 -3.55
N PRO A 32 -2.02 23.09 -3.14
CA PRO A 32 -0.69 23.35 -3.67
C PRO A 32 0.24 22.14 -3.42
N ARG A 33 1.14 21.88 -4.38
CA ARG A 33 2.21 20.89 -4.20
C ARG A 33 3.17 21.41 -3.13
N GLN A 34 3.38 20.65 -2.05
CA GLN A 34 4.35 21.04 -1.00
C GLN A 34 5.79 20.95 -1.52
N SER A 35 6.67 21.77 -0.94
CA SER A 35 8.09 21.81 -1.26
C SER A 35 8.88 20.70 -0.56
N LYS A 36 10.05 20.43 -1.14
CA LYS A 36 10.94 19.28 -0.95
C LYS A 36 11.36 19.05 0.51
N GLN A 37 11.46 17.77 0.90
CA GLN A 37 12.43 17.34 1.91
C GLN A 37 13.60 16.67 1.18
N ASN A 38 14.80 17.25 1.30
CA ASN A 38 16.02 16.66 0.76
C ASN A 38 16.60 15.73 1.83
N PHE A 39 16.37 14.43 1.70
CA PHE A 39 17.06 13.45 2.54
C PHE A 39 18.45 13.18 1.97
N LYS A 40 19.45 13.22 2.85
CA LYS A 40 20.85 12.94 2.52
C LYS A 40 21.08 11.44 2.71
N VAL A 41 20.86 10.67 1.66
CA VAL A 41 21.08 9.22 1.65
C VAL A 41 22.47 8.93 1.08
N ASP A 42 23.17 7.94 1.62
CA ASP A 42 24.48 7.49 1.12
C ASP A 42 24.32 6.96 -0.32
N PRO A 43 25.01 7.53 -1.34
CA PRO A 43 24.92 7.07 -2.72
C PRO A 43 25.30 5.60 -2.92
N LYS A 44 26.13 5.02 -2.03
CA LYS A 44 26.66 3.65 -2.21
C LYS A 44 25.59 2.56 -2.14
N CYS A 45 24.50 2.76 -1.40
CA CYS A 45 23.43 1.76 -1.35
C CYS A 45 22.65 1.63 -2.68
N ARG A 46 22.90 2.53 -3.64
CA ARG A 46 22.16 2.64 -4.91
C ARG A 46 22.85 2.02 -6.12
N GLU A 47 24.14 1.69 -6.01
CA GLU A 47 24.87 1.11 -7.14
C GLU A 47 24.19 -0.20 -7.59
N GLY A 48 23.72 -0.22 -8.84
CA GLY A 48 22.99 -1.35 -9.45
C GLY A 48 21.52 -1.50 -9.03
N ARG A 49 20.94 -0.49 -8.36
CA ARG A 49 19.55 -0.49 -7.87
C ARG A 49 18.75 0.72 -8.34
N GLU A 50 19.21 1.41 -9.38
CA GLU A 50 18.53 2.59 -9.91
C GLU A 50 17.25 2.20 -10.67
N TYR A 51 16.39 3.19 -10.94
CA TYR A 51 15.18 2.96 -11.74
C TYR A 51 15.52 2.51 -13.18
N SER A 52 16.66 2.93 -13.71
CA SER A 52 17.21 2.45 -14.98
C SER A 52 17.50 0.94 -14.95
N ASP A 53 18.12 0.45 -13.88
CA ASP A 53 18.39 -0.98 -13.65
C ASP A 53 17.10 -1.78 -13.48
N PHE A 54 16.11 -1.21 -12.79
CA PHE A 54 14.77 -1.79 -12.68
C PHE A 54 14.13 -1.98 -14.06
N ASN A 55 14.16 -0.96 -14.93
CA ASN A 55 13.60 -1.07 -16.27
C ASN A 55 14.33 -2.13 -17.11
N ALA A 56 15.66 -2.21 -16.98
CA ALA A 56 16.44 -3.24 -17.67
C ALA A 56 16.09 -4.66 -17.17
N PHE A 57 15.91 -4.82 -15.85
CA PHE A 57 15.50 -6.08 -15.25
C PHE A 57 14.10 -6.51 -15.69
N MET A 58 13.12 -5.59 -15.65
CA MET A 58 11.75 -5.86 -16.08
C MET A 58 11.65 -6.10 -17.59
N ALA A 59 12.51 -5.49 -18.41
CA ALA A 59 12.58 -5.79 -19.83
C ALA A 59 13.07 -7.22 -20.11
N ALA A 60 13.97 -7.75 -19.26
CA ALA A 60 14.44 -9.12 -19.34
C ALA A 60 13.46 -10.15 -18.72
N HIS A 61 12.67 -9.74 -17.73
CA HIS A 61 11.71 -10.58 -17.01
C HIS A 61 10.33 -9.90 -16.92
N PRO A 62 9.58 -9.82 -18.03
CA PRO A 62 8.35 -9.02 -18.10
C PRO A 62 7.22 -9.54 -17.21
N ASP A 63 7.22 -10.84 -16.88
CA ASP A 63 6.17 -11.50 -16.09
C ASP A 63 6.47 -11.50 -14.58
N THR A 64 7.59 -10.90 -14.14
CA THR A 64 7.93 -10.88 -12.72
C THR A 64 6.98 -9.96 -11.95
N PRO A 65 6.33 -10.45 -10.87
CA PRO A 65 5.46 -9.61 -10.06
C PRO A 65 6.29 -8.56 -9.33
N ILE A 66 5.71 -7.36 -9.21
CA ILE A 66 6.36 -6.21 -8.57
C ILE A 66 5.57 -5.87 -7.31
N VAL A 67 6.30 -5.66 -6.22
CA VAL A 67 5.79 -5.14 -4.96
C VAL A 67 6.28 -3.71 -4.77
N GLU A 68 5.37 -2.76 -4.61
CA GLU A 68 5.71 -1.38 -4.24
C GLU A 68 5.63 -1.23 -2.72
N ILE A 69 6.63 -0.62 -2.11
CA ILE A 69 6.56 -0.23 -0.68
C ILE A 69 6.62 1.27 -0.49
N ASP A 70 5.94 1.76 0.53
CA ASP A 70 5.93 3.18 0.86
C ASP A 70 5.58 3.45 2.32
N SER A 71 6.07 4.56 2.84
CA SER A 71 5.76 5.05 4.18
C SER A 71 4.60 6.05 4.12
N VAL A 72 3.64 5.90 5.04
CA VAL A 72 2.56 6.87 5.22
C VAL A 72 2.69 7.50 6.59
N ASP A 73 3.01 8.80 6.60
CA ASP A 73 3.16 9.56 7.83
C ASP A 73 1.81 9.92 8.47
N GLY A 74 1.73 9.77 9.79
CA GLY A 74 0.66 10.29 10.63
C GLY A 74 0.91 11.74 11.01
N ARG A 75 1.28 11.95 12.27
CA ARG A 75 1.81 13.23 12.77
C ARG A 75 3.34 13.21 12.75
N VAL A 76 3.95 14.38 12.59
CA VAL A 76 5.43 14.51 12.64
C VAL A 76 5.94 14.00 13.98
N GLY A 77 6.86 13.03 13.94
CA GLY A 77 7.46 12.42 15.14
C GLY A 77 6.59 11.39 15.87
N GLY A 78 5.43 11.01 15.31
CA GLY A 78 4.61 9.90 15.80
C GLY A 78 4.85 8.60 15.03
N LYS A 79 3.98 7.61 15.27
CA LYS A 79 3.99 6.34 14.52
C LYS A 79 3.75 6.57 13.02
N VAL A 80 4.31 5.67 12.21
CA VAL A 80 4.27 5.71 10.74
C VAL A 80 3.79 4.36 10.21
N MET A 81 3.07 4.34 9.09
CA MET A 81 2.67 3.08 8.45
C MET A 81 3.67 2.71 7.36
N LEU A 82 3.97 1.42 7.22
CA LEU A 82 4.54 0.86 6.01
C LEU A 82 3.42 0.22 5.21
N THR A 83 3.28 0.63 3.95
CA THR A 83 2.38 0.00 2.98
C THR A 83 3.19 -0.91 2.07
N VAL A 84 2.69 -2.14 1.87
CA VAL A 84 3.26 -3.12 0.96
C VAL A 84 2.19 -3.46 -0.06
N HIS A 85 2.45 -3.15 -1.33
CA HIS A 85 1.44 -3.16 -2.39
C HIS A 85 1.81 -4.11 -3.51
N PHE A 86 1.06 -5.20 -3.65
CA PHE A 86 1.20 -6.18 -4.73
C PHE A 86 0.49 -5.66 -5.98
N LEU A 87 1.24 -5.35 -7.05
CA LEU A 87 0.68 -4.67 -8.22
C LEU A 87 -0.22 -5.55 -9.10
N ASP A 88 0.06 -6.85 -9.13
CA ASP A 88 -0.68 -7.88 -9.87
C ASP A 88 -2.14 -7.99 -9.39
N ALA A 89 -2.35 -8.11 -8.08
CA ALA A 89 -3.66 -8.25 -7.46
C ALA A 89 -4.21 -6.92 -6.91
N GLN A 90 -3.40 -5.87 -6.89
CA GLN A 90 -3.67 -4.61 -6.18
C GLN A 90 -3.97 -4.81 -4.68
N LEU A 91 -3.38 -5.84 -4.07
CA LEU A 91 -3.51 -6.12 -2.65
C LEU A 91 -2.56 -5.22 -1.85
N MET A 92 -3.05 -4.60 -0.78
CA MET A 92 -2.24 -3.79 0.10
C MET A 92 -2.19 -4.37 1.52
N LEU A 93 -0.99 -4.55 2.05
CA LEU A 93 -0.76 -4.77 3.47
C LEU A 93 -0.34 -3.45 4.13
N ILE A 94 -0.71 -3.30 5.40
CA ILE A 94 -0.41 -2.10 6.18
C ILE A 94 0.18 -2.55 7.52
N PHE A 95 1.38 -2.07 7.82
CA PHE A 95 2.09 -2.35 9.06
C PHE A 95 2.33 -1.06 9.82
N LEU A 96 2.01 -1.05 11.12
CA LEU A 96 2.28 0.08 11.98
C LEU A 96 3.71 0.00 12.51
N ARG A 97 4.43 1.13 12.50
CA ARG A 97 5.80 1.24 13.00
C ARG A 97 5.90 2.38 14.01
N ASP A 98 6.59 2.10 15.12
CA ASP A 98 6.83 3.10 16.16
C ASP A 98 7.87 4.15 15.78
N ALA A 99 8.77 3.81 14.86
CA ALA A 99 9.81 4.70 14.37
C ALA A 99 10.01 4.54 12.87
N ASN A 100 10.25 5.65 12.16
CA ASN A 100 10.59 5.64 10.74
C ASN A 100 12.09 5.39 10.54
N THR A 101 12.54 4.14 10.68
CA THR A 101 13.94 3.74 10.55
C THR A 101 14.08 2.53 9.64
N ALA A 102 15.28 2.32 9.08
CA ALA A 102 15.53 1.13 8.26
C ALA A 102 15.31 -0.17 9.03
N LYS A 103 15.70 -0.20 10.30
CA LYS A 103 15.50 -1.36 11.18
C LYS A 103 14.03 -1.74 11.31
N SER A 104 13.12 -0.77 11.50
CA SER A 104 11.70 -1.08 11.65
C SER A 104 11.07 -1.64 10.36
N VAL A 105 11.62 -1.29 9.19
CA VAL A 105 11.25 -1.92 7.92
C VAL A 105 11.78 -3.34 7.86
N SER A 106 13.08 -3.54 8.12
CA SER A 106 13.71 -4.87 8.09
C SER A 106 13.05 -5.85 9.05
N ASP A 107 12.67 -5.42 10.26
CA ASP A 107 11.98 -6.26 11.24
C ASP A 107 10.63 -6.80 10.70
N ILE A 108 9.89 -5.99 9.93
CA ILE A 108 8.64 -6.41 9.27
C ILE A 108 8.93 -7.46 8.19
N PHE A 109 9.91 -7.22 7.33
CA PHE A 109 10.25 -8.15 6.26
C PHE A 109 10.81 -9.47 6.80
N ASN A 110 11.58 -9.44 7.89
CA ASN A 110 12.01 -10.64 8.60
C ASN A 110 10.82 -11.43 9.16
N ALA A 111 9.85 -10.75 9.78
CA ALA A 111 8.64 -11.39 10.27
C ALA A 111 7.81 -12.02 9.13
N LEU A 112 7.70 -11.33 7.99
CA LEU A 112 7.05 -11.85 6.79
C LEU A 112 7.75 -13.10 6.25
N TYR A 113 9.07 -13.08 6.15
CA TYR A 113 9.86 -14.23 5.70
C TYR A 113 9.69 -15.44 6.61
N HIS A 114 9.75 -15.25 7.93
CA HIS A 114 9.57 -16.34 8.88
C HIS A 114 8.15 -16.94 8.84
N ASN A 115 7.13 -16.11 8.60
CA ASN A 115 5.74 -16.56 8.57
C ASN A 115 5.36 -17.24 7.24
N LEU A 116 5.80 -16.68 6.11
CA LEU A 116 5.53 -17.22 4.78
C LEU A 116 6.41 -18.44 4.46
N GLY A 117 7.58 -18.53 5.10
CA GLY A 117 8.61 -19.48 4.72
C GLY A 117 9.32 -19.05 3.43
N ARG A 118 10.44 -19.72 3.16
CA ARG A 118 11.35 -19.34 2.08
C ARG A 118 10.66 -19.30 0.72
N GLU A 119 10.07 -20.42 0.28
CA GLU A 119 9.57 -20.58 -1.10
C GLU A 119 8.51 -19.53 -1.46
N LEU A 120 7.49 -19.38 -0.61
CA LEU A 120 6.41 -18.43 -0.80
C LEU A 120 6.90 -16.97 -0.72
N TYR A 121 7.89 -16.67 0.12
CA TYR A 121 8.47 -15.34 0.17
C TYR A 121 9.18 -14.96 -1.13
N ILE A 122 9.96 -15.88 -1.72
CA ILE A 122 10.63 -15.63 -3.02
C ILE A 122 9.59 -15.38 -4.12
N GLU A 123 8.51 -16.16 -4.11
CA GLU A 123 7.43 -16.04 -5.09
C GLU A 123 6.68 -14.71 -4.99
N LEU A 124 6.41 -14.24 -3.76
CA LEU A 124 5.64 -13.02 -3.53
C LEU A 124 6.45 -11.73 -3.65
N PHE A 125 7.74 -11.77 -3.31
CA PHE A 125 8.60 -10.57 -3.24
C PHE A 125 9.79 -10.58 -4.22
N PRO A 126 9.68 -11.08 -5.46
CA PRO A 126 10.87 -11.20 -6.32
C PRO A 126 11.48 -9.83 -6.66
N VAL A 127 10.64 -8.79 -6.78
CA VAL A 127 11.06 -7.41 -7.00
C VAL A 127 10.31 -6.46 -6.07
N ILE A 128 11.07 -5.64 -5.33
CA ILE A 128 10.56 -4.58 -4.48
C ILE A 128 10.98 -3.24 -5.06
N LEU A 129 10.01 -2.35 -5.29
CA LEU A 129 10.22 -0.98 -5.74
C LEU A 129 9.89 -0.01 -4.60
N THR A 130 10.84 0.84 -4.22
CA THR A 130 10.68 1.80 -3.14
C THR A 130 11.12 3.21 -3.54
N ASP A 131 10.81 4.20 -2.70
CA ASP A 131 11.30 5.57 -2.85
C ASP A 131 12.67 5.75 -2.17
N ASN A 132 13.21 6.96 -2.26
CA ASN A 132 14.51 7.31 -1.66
C ASN A 132 14.40 7.71 -0.17
N GLY A 133 13.38 7.23 0.54
CA GLY A 133 13.19 7.49 1.97
C GLY A 133 14.36 7.00 2.81
N SER A 134 14.63 7.70 3.91
CA SER A 134 15.70 7.35 4.86
C SER A 134 15.52 5.98 5.51
N GLU A 135 14.28 5.50 5.57
CA GLU A 135 13.86 4.21 6.09
C GLU A 135 14.11 3.05 5.10
N PHE A 136 14.45 3.32 3.86
CA PHE A 136 14.77 2.29 2.86
C PHE A 136 16.26 2.24 2.54
N THR A 137 17.11 2.71 3.45
CA THR A 137 18.56 2.85 3.24
C THR A 137 19.37 1.59 3.47
N ASP A 138 18.73 0.48 3.86
CA ASP A 138 19.34 -0.84 4.03
C ASP A 138 18.73 -1.87 3.06
N PRO A 139 19.07 -1.81 1.75
CA PRO A 139 18.56 -2.75 0.77
C PRO A 139 19.03 -4.18 1.04
N ALA A 140 20.21 -4.38 1.62
CA ALA A 140 20.72 -5.71 1.90
C ALA A 140 19.83 -6.45 2.91
N ALA A 141 19.39 -5.77 3.98
CA ALA A 141 18.46 -6.37 4.92
C ALA A 141 17.10 -6.69 4.29
N LEU A 142 16.61 -5.83 3.40
CA LEU A 142 15.36 -6.06 2.65
C LEU A 142 15.48 -7.21 1.65
N GLU A 143 16.61 -7.31 0.94
CA GLU A 143 16.87 -8.33 -0.07
C GLU A 143 17.04 -9.72 0.52
N LEU A 144 17.60 -9.81 1.74
CA LEU A 144 17.76 -11.06 2.49
C LEU A 144 16.47 -11.49 3.19
N GLY A 145 15.67 -10.55 3.68
CA GLY A 145 14.45 -10.83 4.44
C GLY A 145 14.67 -11.71 5.68
N GLY A 146 15.90 -11.78 6.22
CA GLY A 146 16.25 -12.67 7.33
C GLY A 146 16.71 -14.07 6.93
N GLY A 147 16.82 -14.36 5.63
CA GLY A 147 17.48 -15.55 5.09
C GLY A 147 18.99 -15.38 4.85
N GLU A 148 19.66 -16.47 4.46
CA GLU A 148 21.10 -16.48 4.14
C GLU A 148 21.41 -16.12 2.68
N ASP A 149 20.42 -16.28 1.78
CA ASP A 149 20.50 -15.91 0.37
C ASP A 149 19.63 -14.68 0.09
N SER A 150 19.85 -13.99 -1.03
CA SER A 150 19.06 -12.83 -1.48
C SER A 150 17.94 -13.28 -2.43
N PRO A 151 16.74 -13.62 -1.94
CA PRO A 151 15.60 -14.01 -2.77
C PRO A 151 14.97 -12.86 -3.56
N CYS A 152 15.21 -11.62 -3.14
CA CYS A 152 14.48 -10.45 -3.61
C CYS A 152 15.43 -9.40 -4.18
N ARG A 153 14.99 -8.63 -5.18
CA ARG A 153 15.74 -7.48 -5.72
C ARG A 153 15.06 -6.19 -5.33
N VAL A 154 15.81 -5.28 -4.71
CA VAL A 154 15.29 -3.95 -4.33
C VAL A 154 15.77 -2.92 -5.33
N PHE A 155 14.84 -2.12 -5.85
CA PHE A 155 15.12 -0.99 -6.72
C PHE A 155 14.53 0.30 -6.16
N TYR A 156 15.13 1.42 -6.53
CA TYR A 156 14.74 2.76 -6.10
C TYR A 156 14.17 3.57 -7.25
N CYS A 157 13.06 4.25 -7.00
CA CYS A 157 12.54 5.26 -7.91
C CYS A 157 13.48 6.46 -8.02
N ASP A 158 13.38 7.20 -9.12
CA ASP A 158 14.13 8.43 -9.29
C ASP A 158 13.65 9.49 -8.29
N PRO A 159 14.57 10.34 -7.77
CA PRO A 159 14.18 11.46 -6.94
C PRO A 159 13.14 12.34 -7.63
N ALA A 160 12.06 12.67 -6.91
CA ALA A 160 10.97 13.54 -7.39
C ALA A 160 10.16 13.00 -8.58
N SER A 161 10.10 11.68 -8.76
CA SER A 161 9.29 11.02 -9.79
C SER A 161 8.09 10.25 -9.21
N PRO A 162 7.08 10.94 -8.60
CA PRO A 162 5.92 10.28 -7.99
C PRO A 162 5.11 9.44 -8.99
N ASN A 163 5.18 9.79 -10.29
CA ASN A 163 4.50 9.05 -11.35
C ASN A 163 5.03 7.61 -11.53
N GLN A 164 6.24 7.29 -11.04
CA GLN A 164 6.81 5.94 -11.10
C GLN A 164 6.11 4.96 -10.13
N LYS A 165 5.34 5.47 -9.14
CA LYS A 165 4.53 4.69 -8.20
C LYS A 165 3.05 5.09 -8.25
N GLY A 166 2.50 5.30 -9.45
CA GLY A 166 1.13 5.80 -9.59
C GLY A 166 0.04 4.89 -8.99
N SER A 167 0.33 3.59 -8.78
CA SER A 167 -0.62 2.68 -8.15
C SER A 167 -0.73 2.91 -6.65
N ILE A 168 0.38 3.15 -5.95
CA ILE A 168 0.39 3.37 -4.50
C ILE A 168 -0.37 4.64 -4.11
N GLU A 169 -0.31 5.71 -4.92
CA GLU A 169 -1.01 6.98 -4.65
C GLU A 169 -2.53 6.79 -4.53
N ASN A 170 -3.15 6.05 -5.47
CA ASN A 170 -4.59 5.75 -5.45
C ASN A 170 -5.02 4.97 -4.20
N ASN A 171 -4.07 4.21 -3.68
CA ASN A 171 -4.25 3.28 -2.59
C ASN A 171 -4.08 4.00 -1.25
N HIS A 172 -3.12 4.91 -1.16
CA HIS A 172 -3.02 5.90 -0.07
C HIS A 172 -4.23 6.81 -0.01
N GLU A 173 -4.87 7.16 -1.14
CA GLU A 173 -6.16 7.88 -1.09
C GLU A 173 -7.22 7.12 -0.28
N GLN A 174 -7.26 5.77 -0.34
CA GLN A 174 -8.20 4.98 0.47
C GLN A 174 -7.87 5.05 1.97
N ILE A 175 -6.59 4.94 2.33
CA ILE A 175 -6.12 5.13 3.71
C ILE A 175 -6.56 6.51 4.21
N ARG A 176 -6.37 7.57 3.39
CA ARG A 176 -6.67 8.95 3.78
C ARG A 176 -8.17 9.26 3.89
N LYS A 177 -9.08 8.42 3.38
CA LYS A 177 -10.52 8.52 3.66
C LYS A 177 -10.84 8.15 5.10
N VAL A 178 -10.14 7.17 5.66
CA VAL A 178 -10.32 6.70 7.05
C VAL A 178 -9.46 7.52 8.02
N LEU A 179 -8.21 7.76 7.65
CA LEU A 179 -7.21 8.47 8.44
C LEU A 179 -6.71 9.72 7.69
N PRO A 180 -7.42 10.85 7.79
CA PRO A 180 -7.03 12.10 7.14
C PRO A 180 -5.59 12.52 7.46
N LYS A 181 -5.02 13.38 6.61
CA LYS A 181 -3.68 13.91 6.87
C LYS A 181 -3.64 14.65 8.21
N GLY A 182 -2.57 14.42 8.98
CA GLY A 182 -2.38 15.00 10.31
C GLY A 182 -3.05 14.23 11.45
N THR A 183 -3.79 13.16 11.17
CA THR A 183 -4.27 12.23 12.20
C THR A 183 -3.09 11.53 12.86
N SER A 184 -3.06 11.52 14.19
CA SER A 184 -2.07 10.76 14.97
C SER A 184 -2.31 9.27 14.78
N PHE A 185 -1.24 8.49 14.63
CA PHE A 185 -1.31 7.03 14.60
C PHE A 185 -0.92 6.39 15.94
N ASP A 186 -0.59 7.21 16.94
CA ASP A 186 0.00 6.73 18.19
C ASP A 186 -0.97 5.87 19.01
N ASP A 187 -2.26 6.19 18.95
CA ASP A 187 -3.34 5.45 19.62
C ASP A 187 -3.85 4.24 18.80
N LEU A 188 -3.23 3.97 17.65
CA LEU A 188 -3.56 2.81 16.81
C LEU A 188 -2.64 1.63 17.12
N ASP A 189 -3.15 0.44 16.83
CA ASP A 189 -2.38 -0.80 16.89
C ASP A 189 -2.32 -1.51 15.52
N GLN A 190 -1.67 -2.68 15.47
CA GLN A 190 -1.56 -3.46 14.25
C GLN A 190 -2.91 -4.10 13.83
N ALA A 191 -3.83 -4.34 14.76
CA ALA A 191 -5.16 -4.88 14.46
C ALA A 191 -6.03 -3.82 13.76
N ASP A 192 -5.88 -2.55 14.10
CA ASP A 192 -6.49 -1.43 13.37
C ASP A 192 -5.98 -1.37 11.93
N MET A 193 -4.68 -1.63 11.71
CA MET A 193 -4.10 -1.65 10.37
C MET A 193 -4.61 -2.81 9.52
N GLN A 194 -4.77 -3.99 10.14
CA GLN A 194 -5.39 -5.15 9.50
C GLN A 194 -6.86 -4.89 9.17
N LEU A 195 -7.61 -4.26 10.09
CA LEU A 195 -9.00 -3.90 9.81
C LEU A 195 -9.10 -2.92 8.64
N LEU A 196 -8.21 -1.93 8.60
CA LEU A 196 -8.12 -0.97 7.50
C LEU A 196 -7.77 -1.66 6.17
N SER A 197 -6.73 -2.51 6.15
CA SER A 197 -6.31 -3.21 4.94
C SER A 197 -7.39 -4.17 4.44
N ASN A 198 -8.06 -4.91 5.33
CA ASN A 198 -9.15 -5.82 4.98
C ASN A 198 -10.32 -5.09 4.30
N ASN A 199 -10.72 -3.92 4.81
CA ASN A 199 -11.75 -3.08 4.19
C ASN A 199 -11.30 -2.55 2.81
N ILE A 200 -10.04 -2.11 2.69
CA ILE A 200 -9.49 -1.62 1.40
C ILE A 200 -9.39 -2.74 0.36
N ASN A 201 -8.97 -3.94 0.77
CA ASN A 201 -8.74 -5.08 -0.10
C ASN A 201 -10.03 -5.78 -0.52
N SER A 202 -11.11 -5.61 0.26
CA SER A 202 -12.45 -6.14 -0.06
C SER A 202 -13.29 -5.21 -0.94
N LEU A 203 -12.79 -3.99 -1.22
CA LEU A 203 -13.47 -3.05 -2.11
C LEU A 203 -13.48 -3.58 -3.55
N LEU A 204 -14.65 -3.64 -4.18
CA LEU A 204 -14.78 -4.03 -5.59
C LEU A 204 -14.14 -2.96 -6.49
N ARG A 205 -13.25 -3.38 -7.38
CA ARG A 205 -12.50 -2.47 -8.27
C ARG A 205 -12.89 -2.70 -9.72
N ARG A 206 -13.25 -1.62 -10.42
CA ARG A 206 -13.51 -1.66 -11.87
C ARG A 206 -12.28 -2.14 -12.66
N LYS A 207 -11.06 -1.77 -12.22
CA LYS A 207 -9.80 -2.21 -12.82
C LYS A 207 -9.58 -3.73 -12.71
N LEU A 208 -10.23 -4.37 -11.73
CA LEU A 208 -10.22 -5.82 -11.53
C LEU A 208 -11.52 -6.47 -12.02
N ASN A 209 -12.19 -5.88 -13.01
CA ASN A 209 -13.44 -6.36 -13.59
C ASN A 209 -14.55 -6.61 -12.56
N GLY A 210 -14.62 -5.76 -11.53
CA GLY A 210 -15.64 -5.85 -10.49
C GLY A 210 -15.31 -6.85 -9.38
N ARG A 211 -14.10 -7.41 -9.36
CA ARG A 211 -13.56 -8.19 -8.23
C ARG A 211 -12.84 -7.31 -7.22
N SER A 212 -12.72 -7.79 -6.00
CA SER A 212 -11.88 -7.19 -4.96
C SER A 212 -10.41 -7.60 -5.10
N SER A 213 -9.50 -6.83 -4.49
CA SER A 213 -8.07 -7.21 -4.46
C SER A 213 -7.87 -8.54 -3.74
N TYR A 214 -8.65 -8.80 -2.70
CA TYR A 214 -8.65 -10.07 -1.97
C TYR A 214 -9.01 -11.25 -2.89
N GLU A 215 -10.09 -11.15 -3.66
CA GLU A 215 -10.52 -12.22 -4.57
C GLU A 215 -9.48 -12.51 -5.66
N VAL A 216 -8.86 -11.46 -6.22
CA VAL A 216 -7.82 -11.64 -7.24
C VAL A 216 -6.56 -12.26 -6.64
N PHE A 217 -6.14 -11.82 -5.45
CA PHE A 217 -4.97 -12.39 -4.80
C PHE A 217 -5.20 -13.85 -4.38
N SER A 218 -6.38 -14.18 -3.82
CA SER A 218 -6.76 -15.56 -3.46
C SER A 218 -6.73 -16.47 -4.69
N PHE A 219 -7.16 -15.96 -5.84
CA PHE A 219 -7.11 -16.71 -7.10
C PHE A 219 -5.68 -16.97 -7.60
N LEU A 220 -4.75 -16.01 -7.44
CA LEU A 220 -3.37 -16.12 -7.92
C LEU A 220 -2.49 -16.94 -6.98
N HIS A 221 -2.57 -16.68 -5.68
CA HIS A 221 -1.61 -17.15 -4.67
C HIS A 221 -2.24 -18.08 -3.62
N GLY A 222 -3.55 -18.32 -3.70
CA GLY A 222 -4.29 -19.19 -2.79
C GLY A 222 -4.71 -18.51 -1.47
N GLU A 223 -5.70 -19.12 -0.83
CA GLU A 223 -6.28 -18.62 0.42
C GLU A 223 -5.33 -18.78 1.62
N ASP A 224 -4.49 -19.82 1.60
CA ASP A 224 -3.52 -20.11 2.67
C ASP A 224 -2.51 -18.97 2.80
N THR A 225 -2.07 -18.43 1.67
CA THR A 225 -1.18 -17.28 1.59
C THR A 225 -1.81 -16.04 2.22
N LEU A 226 -3.08 -15.75 1.94
CA LEU A 226 -3.80 -14.63 2.56
C LEU A 226 -3.91 -14.79 4.08
N ARG A 227 -4.15 -16.02 4.56
CA ARG A 227 -4.18 -16.33 6.00
C ARG A 227 -2.83 -16.07 6.65
N LEU A 228 -1.72 -16.47 6.01
CA LEU A 228 -0.37 -16.17 6.50
C LEU A 228 -0.09 -14.66 6.51
N LEU A 229 -0.55 -13.93 5.50
CA LEU A 229 -0.43 -12.46 5.44
C LEU A 229 -1.37 -11.72 6.41
N GLY A 230 -2.24 -12.42 7.13
CA GLY A 230 -3.21 -11.84 8.06
C GLY A 230 -4.31 -11.02 7.37
N VAL A 231 -4.64 -11.35 6.13
CA VAL A 231 -5.69 -10.70 5.35
C VAL A 231 -6.97 -11.53 5.41
N SER A 232 -8.08 -10.87 5.72
CA SER A 232 -9.40 -11.48 5.80
C SER A 232 -10.41 -10.73 4.92
N PRO A 233 -11.38 -11.43 4.31
CA PRO A 233 -12.40 -10.78 3.51
C PRO A 233 -13.40 -10.04 4.39
N VAL A 234 -13.94 -8.95 3.85
CA VAL A 234 -15.08 -8.21 4.39
C VAL A 234 -16.20 -8.26 3.36
N SER A 235 -17.44 -8.53 3.81
CA SER A 235 -18.60 -8.52 2.90
C SER A 235 -18.72 -7.15 2.21
N PRO A 236 -19.03 -7.08 0.91
CA PRO A 236 -19.18 -5.81 0.20
C PRO A 236 -20.14 -4.81 0.87
N GLU A 237 -21.15 -5.31 1.59
CA GLU A 237 -22.15 -4.51 2.33
C GLU A 237 -21.57 -3.91 3.64
N ASP A 238 -20.54 -4.56 4.20
CA ASP A 238 -19.90 -4.19 5.45
C ASP A 238 -18.62 -3.35 5.24
N VAL A 239 -18.17 -3.18 3.99
CA VAL A 239 -16.97 -2.40 3.68
C VAL A 239 -17.20 -0.93 4.04
N LEU A 240 -16.40 -0.44 5.00
CA LEU A 240 -16.48 0.92 5.51
C LEU A 240 -15.15 1.65 5.35
N LEU A 241 -15.11 2.63 4.43
CA LEU A 241 -13.94 3.48 4.18
C LEU A 241 -14.19 4.93 4.62
N THR A 242 -14.59 5.10 5.87
CA THR A 242 -14.78 6.41 6.52
C THR A 242 -14.08 6.43 7.88
N PRO A 243 -13.87 7.60 8.51
CA PRO A 243 -13.23 7.67 9.83
C PRO A 243 -13.97 6.90 10.92
N ALA A 244 -15.24 6.54 10.71
CA ALA A 244 -16.00 5.71 11.65
C ALA A 244 -15.43 4.29 11.81
N LEU A 245 -14.69 3.77 10.82
CA LEU A 245 -14.10 2.44 10.85
C LEU A 245 -13.26 2.20 12.11
N LEU A 246 -12.42 3.17 12.47
CA LEU A 246 -11.47 3.05 13.58
C LEU A 246 -11.93 3.77 14.86
N ARG A 247 -12.97 4.61 14.80
CA ARG A 247 -13.51 5.30 16.00
C ARG A 247 -14.20 4.35 16.98
N ASN A 248 -14.79 3.25 16.50
CA ASN A 248 -15.57 2.35 17.34
C ASN A 248 -14.73 1.51 18.31
N ARG A 249 -13.40 1.50 18.16
CA ARG A 249 -12.46 0.79 19.06
C ARG A 249 -11.63 1.69 19.97
N GLN A 250 -11.70 3.02 19.84
CA GLN A 250 -11.00 3.97 20.71
C GLN A 250 -11.63 4.09 22.12
N ARG A 251 -12.07 2.98 22.72
CA ARG A 251 -12.64 2.93 24.08
C ARG A 251 -11.71 2.21 25.05
#